data_AF-D2VMH9-F1
#
_entry.id   AF-D2VMH9-F1
#
_cell.length_a   1.000
_cell.length_b   1.000
_cell.length_c   1.000
_cell.angle_alpha   90.00
_cell.angle_beta   90.00
_cell.angle_gamma   90.00
#
_symmetry.space_group_name_H-M   'P 1'
#
loop_
_entity.id
_entity.type
_entity.pdbx_description
1 polymer ?
#
loop_
_entity_poly.entity_id
_entity_poly.type
_entity_poly.pdbx_seq_one_letter_code
_entity_poly.pdbx_strand_id
1 'polypeptide(L)'
;MEKEEDEVMFECNTQKTPQPNNSQNTNTNPPPKKSTKCNSIRIEMCQCGNKRKATKAPCKSCRQCCLNNGGCTTHQFKCSLIESIEEYDVLILDFETTDLQTRAPTDCYIYNISKDRFLSFPKYILPRVKILRDAEKLTGITNELVQNGTKEMEAVKLIVDFLPKKSLILAHNAPFDKSVLHRAFNYWRMNNSKTIDGLKNSHIIFLDTIPILKKALKLEKNQCKLGNIYQQLFRKSIENQHTAAADVIALKEILEHVFGKESVIRNVKNHFKLIKDLKKSFLMVDSNGNEMKDSLDKIIAKSL
;
A
#
# COMPACT_ATOMS: atom_id res chain seq x y z
N MET A 1 18.49 -31.39 54.37
CA MET A 1 18.96 -30.04 53.98
C MET A 1 18.17 -29.69 52.72
N GLU A 2 16.90 -29.29 52.77
CA GLU A 2 16.34 -28.02 53.33
C GLU A 2 17.16 -26.83 52.84
N LYS A 3 16.61 -25.83 52.11
CA LYS A 3 15.38 -25.03 52.32
C LYS A 3 14.78 -24.55 50.97
N GLU A 4 13.44 -24.55 50.77
CA GLU A 4 12.44 -23.45 50.95
C GLU A 4 12.82 -22.14 50.23
N GLU A 5 11.98 -21.32 49.60
CA GLU A 5 10.53 -21.13 49.28
C GLU A 5 10.55 -19.93 48.27
N ASP A 6 9.63 -19.66 47.34
CA ASP A 6 8.24 -19.24 47.53
C ASP A 6 7.51 -19.14 46.17
N GLU A 7 6.23 -19.52 46.18
CA GLU A 7 5.22 -19.36 45.13
C GLU A 7 4.47 -18.02 45.27
N VAL A 8 3.97 -17.46 44.16
CA VAL A 8 2.79 -16.57 44.20
C VAL A 8 1.87 -16.85 43.00
N MET A 9 0.76 -17.53 43.26
CA MET A 9 -0.42 -17.67 42.40
C MET A 9 -1.55 -16.83 43.00
N PHE A 10 -2.21 -16.00 42.21
CA PHE A 10 -3.42 -15.26 42.63
C PHE A 10 -4.65 -15.77 41.88
N GLU A 11 -5.55 -16.41 42.64
CA GLU A 11 -6.93 -16.69 42.26
C GLU A 11 -7.81 -15.44 42.44
N CYS A 12 -8.85 -15.28 41.60
CA CYS A 12 -9.93 -14.34 41.88
C CYS A 12 -11.27 -15.05 41.70
N ASN A 13 -11.99 -15.17 42.81
CA ASN A 13 -13.21 -15.93 42.97
C ASN A 13 -14.46 -15.04 42.74
N THR A 14 -15.52 -15.68 42.28
CA THR A 14 -16.84 -15.08 41.97
C THR A 14 -17.69 -14.87 43.22
N GLN A 15 -18.59 -13.87 43.23
CA GLN A 15 -19.91 -13.96 43.88
C GLN A 15 -20.86 -12.79 43.54
N LYS A 16 -22.16 -13.10 43.49
CA LYS A 16 -23.31 -12.27 43.07
C LYS A 16 -24.15 -11.77 44.26
N THR A 17 -24.75 -10.57 44.10
CA THR A 17 -26.09 -10.08 44.59
C THR A 17 -26.35 -9.99 46.11
N PRO A 18 -27.34 -9.21 46.65
CA PRO A 18 -28.61 -8.75 46.04
C PRO A 18 -29.12 -7.31 46.35
N GLN A 19 -30.25 -6.96 45.71
CA GLN A 19 -31.08 -5.75 45.87
C GLN A 19 -31.81 -5.65 47.24
N PRO A 20 -32.43 -4.49 47.52
CA PRO A 20 -33.81 -4.54 48.02
C PRO A 20 -34.82 -3.57 47.35
N ASN A 21 -36.09 -3.90 47.63
CA ASN A 21 -37.40 -3.52 47.07
C ASN A 21 -37.97 -2.11 47.33
N ASN A 22 -38.92 -1.76 46.45
CA ASN A 22 -40.24 -1.11 46.61
C ASN A 22 -40.43 0.25 47.32
N SER A 23 -41.13 1.15 46.62
CA SER A 23 -42.40 1.73 47.10
C SER A 23 -43.22 2.40 45.99
N GLN A 24 -44.53 2.17 46.03
CA GLN A 24 -45.62 2.65 45.18
C GLN A 24 -45.91 4.15 45.37
N ASN A 25 -46.41 4.88 44.35
CA ASN A 25 -47.74 5.53 44.42
C ASN A 25 -48.16 6.36 43.17
N THR A 26 -49.37 6.04 42.69
CA THR A 26 -50.50 6.88 42.21
C THR A 26 -50.34 8.00 41.17
N ASN A 27 -50.98 7.76 40.02
CA ASN A 27 -52.04 8.56 39.36
C ASN A 27 -52.03 10.11 39.46
N THR A 28 -51.95 10.79 38.31
CA THR A 28 -53.03 11.60 37.69
C THR A 28 -52.49 12.48 36.55
N ASN A 29 -53.09 12.38 35.36
CA ASN A 29 -52.86 13.31 34.24
C ASN A 29 -53.80 14.52 34.35
N PRO A 30 -53.31 15.72 33.96
CA PRO A 30 -54.14 16.66 33.19
C PRO A 30 -53.47 17.11 31.86
N PRO A 31 -54.26 17.62 30.89
CA PRO A 31 -53.88 17.75 29.48
C PRO A 31 -53.11 19.08 29.16
N PRO A 32 -52.60 19.27 27.91
CA PRO A 32 -51.30 19.87 27.62
C PRO A 32 -51.27 21.40 27.60
N LYS A 33 -50.12 21.98 27.96
CA LYS A 33 -49.77 23.37 27.63
C LYS A 33 -48.42 23.42 26.93
N LYS A 34 -48.45 23.92 25.69
CA LYS A 34 -47.28 24.32 24.90
C LYS A 34 -46.47 25.33 25.72
N SER A 35 -45.21 25.03 26.01
CA SER A 35 -44.21 26.06 26.28
C SER A 35 -42.88 25.66 25.67
N THR A 36 -42.40 26.55 24.82
CA THR A 36 -41.12 26.57 24.15
C THR A 36 -40.01 26.64 25.20
N LYS A 37 -39.18 25.58 25.29
CA LYS A 37 -37.87 25.69 25.93
C LYS A 37 -36.80 25.13 25.01
N CYS A 38 -35.97 26.06 24.54
CA CYS A 38 -34.68 25.85 23.93
C CYS A 38 -33.85 24.92 24.82
N ASN A 39 -33.50 23.73 24.32
CA ASN A 39 -32.48 22.90 24.92
C ASN A 39 -31.38 22.67 23.88
N SER A 40 -30.27 23.35 24.13
CA SER A 40 -28.90 23.07 23.66
C SER A 40 -28.77 22.00 22.58
N ILE A 41 -28.50 22.43 21.35
CA ILE A 41 -27.95 21.54 20.33
C ILE A 41 -26.59 21.05 20.86
N ARG A 42 -26.52 19.79 21.30
CA ARG A 42 -25.24 19.09 21.40
C ARG A 42 -24.66 19.05 19.99
N ILE A 43 -23.58 19.80 19.80
CA ILE A 43 -22.74 19.67 18.61
C ILE A 43 -21.94 18.38 18.83
N GLU A 44 -22.51 17.24 18.47
CA GLU A 44 -21.72 16.03 18.31
C GLU A 44 -20.94 16.17 17.01
N MET A 45 -19.62 16.31 17.15
CA MET A 45 -18.69 16.34 16.04
C MET A 45 -18.75 15.00 15.31
N CYS A 46 -19.07 15.05 14.01
CA CYS A 46 -18.74 13.95 13.11
C CYS A 46 -17.23 13.68 13.21
N GLN A 47 -16.84 12.43 13.48
CA GLN A 47 -15.42 12.02 13.54
C GLN A 47 -14.67 12.20 12.21
N CYS A 48 -15.35 12.67 11.16
CA CYS A 48 -14.80 13.04 9.88
C CYS A 48 -14.07 14.41 9.85
N GLY A 49 -13.91 15.10 10.99
CA GLY A 49 -13.11 16.32 11.12
C GLY A 49 -13.62 17.57 10.38
N ASN A 50 -14.66 17.44 9.54
CA ASN A 50 -15.25 18.56 8.82
C ASN A 50 -16.33 19.24 9.67
N LYS A 51 -16.10 20.51 10.04
CA LYS A 51 -17.10 21.40 10.64
C LYS A 51 -18.22 21.69 9.61
N ARG A 52 -19.17 20.76 9.43
CA ARG A 52 -20.40 21.01 8.68
C ARG A 52 -21.58 20.99 9.65
N LYS A 53 -22.38 22.06 9.62
CA LYS A 53 -23.66 22.12 10.35
C LYS A 53 -24.60 21.07 9.77
N ALA A 54 -25.08 20.15 10.61
CA ALA A 54 -26.15 19.24 10.23
C ALA A 54 -27.45 20.05 10.03
N THR A 55 -27.78 20.36 8.77
CA THR A 55 -29.12 20.85 8.44
C THR A 55 -30.05 19.65 8.34
N LYS A 56 -31.12 19.65 9.14
CA LYS A 56 -32.20 18.66 9.06
C LYS A 56 -32.90 18.81 7.71
N ALA A 57 -32.45 18.08 6.69
CA ALA A 57 -33.28 17.78 5.53
C ALA A 57 -34.01 16.46 5.81
N PRO A 58 -35.35 16.43 5.88
CA PRO A 58 -36.07 15.19 6.09
C PRO A 58 -35.97 14.31 4.84
N CYS A 59 -35.46 13.09 5.00
CA CYS A 59 -35.52 12.04 4.00
C CYS A 59 -36.99 11.78 3.65
N LYS A 60 -37.40 12.09 2.42
CA LYS A 60 -38.80 11.96 1.96
C LYS A 60 -39.30 10.51 1.90
N SER A 61 -38.45 9.50 2.07
CA SER A 61 -38.80 8.09 1.88
C SER A 61 -38.93 7.25 3.15
N CYS A 62 -38.61 7.74 4.35
CA CYS A 62 -38.84 6.96 5.57
C CYS A 62 -39.24 7.84 6.77
N ARG A 63 -40.48 7.67 7.26
CA ARG A 63 -40.99 8.36 8.46
C ARG A 63 -40.63 7.67 9.79
N GLN A 64 -39.87 6.57 9.79
CA GLN A 64 -39.85 5.67 10.97
C GLN A 64 -38.48 5.14 11.42
N CYS A 65 -37.37 5.89 11.29
CA CYS A 65 -36.06 5.32 11.69
C CYS A 65 -35.14 6.30 12.44
N CYS A 66 -35.67 6.99 13.45
CA CYS A 66 -34.87 7.89 14.30
C CYS A 66 -34.75 7.46 15.77
N LEU A 67 -35.08 6.22 16.15
CA LEU A 67 -35.15 5.90 17.59
C LEU A 67 -34.52 4.60 18.08
N ASN A 68 -33.92 3.74 17.25
CA ASN A 68 -33.24 2.55 17.78
C ASN A 68 -31.91 2.30 17.07
N ASN A 69 -30.89 1.94 17.85
CA ASN A 69 -29.48 1.65 17.49
C ASN A 69 -29.30 0.53 16.44
N GLY A 70 -29.89 0.67 15.25
CA GLY A 70 -29.81 -0.28 14.15
C GLY A 70 -30.13 0.44 12.86
N GLY A 71 -29.08 0.76 12.09
CA GLY A 71 -29.20 1.49 10.83
C GLY A 71 -30.04 0.75 9.79
N CYS A 72 -30.84 1.53 9.05
CA CYS A 72 -31.62 1.09 7.89
C CYS A 72 -30.71 0.43 6.83
N THR A 73 -30.96 -0.83 6.51
CA THR A 73 -30.20 -1.61 5.49
C THR A 73 -30.39 -1.11 4.07
N THR A 74 -31.43 -0.30 3.82
CA THR A 74 -31.77 0.24 2.49
C THR A 74 -30.88 1.41 2.06
N HIS A 75 -30.22 2.07 3.02
CA HIS A 75 -29.04 2.87 2.76
C HIS A 75 -27.85 2.09 3.30
N GLN A 76 -27.46 1.02 2.59
CA GLN A 76 -26.05 0.65 2.56
C GLN A 76 -25.30 1.89 2.07
N PHE A 77 -24.93 2.74 3.02
CA PHE A 77 -24.05 3.85 2.78
C PHE A 77 -22.86 3.25 2.03
N LYS A 78 -22.64 3.69 0.79
CA LYS A 78 -21.29 3.83 0.24
C LYS A 78 -20.55 4.81 1.15
N CYS A 79 -20.26 4.38 2.38
CA CYS A 79 -19.13 4.89 3.09
C CYS A 79 -17.98 4.31 2.27
N SER A 80 -17.46 5.11 1.34
CA SER A 80 -16.10 4.92 0.87
C SER A 80 -15.27 4.88 2.15
N LEU A 81 -14.95 3.67 2.66
CA LEU A 81 -13.80 3.46 3.52
C LEU A 81 -12.66 4.19 2.82
N ILE A 82 -12.35 5.39 3.30
CA ILE A 82 -11.16 6.10 2.89
C ILE A 82 -10.07 5.32 3.60
N GLU A 83 -9.47 4.36 2.91
CA GLU A 83 -8.29 3.71 3.46
C GLU A 83 -7.23 4.79 3.69
N SER A 84 -6.51 4.74 4.81
CA SER A 84 -5.47 5.72 5.10
C SER A 84 -4.19 5.29 4.38
N ILE A 85 -3.53 6.19 3.65
CA ILE A 85 -2.20 5.92 3.06
C ILE A 85 -1.15 5.61 4.15
N GLU A 86 -1.44 6.04 5.37
CA GLU A 86 -0.69 5.75 6.60
C GLU A 86 -0.58 4.24 6.86
N GLU A 87 -1.56 3.43 6.47
CA GLU A 87 -1.58 1.97 6.66
C GLU A 87 -0.73 1.19 5.62
N TYR A 88 -0.21 1.87 4.60
CA TYR A 88 0.61 1.23 3.57
C TYR A 88 2.07 1.16 4.00
N ASP A 89 2.68 -0.01 3.82
CA ASP A 89 4.14 -0.14 3.86
C ASP A 89 4.72 0.51 2.61
N VAL A 90 5.84 1.22 2.76
CA VAL A 90 6.57 1.83 1.64
C VAL A 90 7.72 0.92 1.26
N LEU A 91 7.75 0.50 0.00
CA LEU A 91 8.75 -0.39 -0.55
C LEU A 91 9.42 0.28 -1.75
N ILE A 92 10.67 -0.07 -2.01
CA ILE A 92 11.36 0.21 -3.26
C ILE A 92 11.56 -1.12 -3.98
N LEU A 93 11.33 -1.14 -5.29
CA LEU A 93 11.41 -2.35 -6.08
C LEU A 93 12.03 -2.05 -7.44
N ASP A 94 12.83 -3.01 -7.91
CA ASP A 94 13.34 -3.05 -9.28
C ASP A 94 13.36 -4.49 -9.80
N PHE A 95 13.17 -4.66 -11.11
CA PHE A 95 13.30 -5.93 -11.83
C PHE A 95 14.25 -5.79 -13.00
N GLU A 96 15.09 -6.82 -13.18
CA GLU A 96 15.71 -7.10 -14.47
C GLU A 96 14.91 -8.16 -15.24
N THR A 97 14.94 -8.11 -16.56
CA THR A 97 14.11 -9.01 -17.40
C THR A 97 14.83 -9.62 -18.59
N THR A 98 14.23 -10.68 -19.15
CA THR A 98 14.72 -11.36 -20.36
C THR A 98 14.77 -10.46 -21.59
N ASP A 99 13.83 -9.51 -21.69
CA ASP A 99 13.59 -8.61 -22.81
C ASP A 99 12.55 -7.54 -22.43
N LEU A 100 12.22 -6.64 -23.36
CA LEU A 100 11.17 -5.62 -23.21
C LEU A 100 9.76 -6.09 -23.62
N GLN A 101 9.63 -7.26 -24.25
CA GLN A 101 8.39 -7.75 -24.87
C GLN A 101 7.66 -8.81 -24.03
N THR A 102 8.32 -9.88 -23.62
CA THR A 102 7.89 -10.91 -22.66
C THR A 102 7.99 -10.39 -21.23
N ARG A 103 9.11 -9.74 -20.90
CA ARG A 103 9.42 -9.25 -19.54
C ARG A 103 9.36 -10.35 -18.47
N ALA A 104 9.97 -11.51 -18.74
CA ALA A 104 10.14 -12.52 -17.70
C ALA A 104 11.25 -12.08 -16.74
N PRO A 105 11.07 -12.13 -15.41
CA PRO A 105 12.05 -11.60 -14.47
C PRO A 105 13.30 -12.48 -14.43
N THR A 106 14.47 -11.84 -14.43
CA THR A 106 15.80 -12.47 -14.31
C THR A 106 16.49 -12.07 -13.01
N ASP A 107 16.18 -10.89 -12.47
CA ASP A 107 16.57 -10.47 -11.13
C ASP A 107 15.44 -9.65 -10.50
N CYS A 108 15.42 -9.57 -9.18
CA CYS A 108 14.49 -8.73 -8.45
C CYS A 108 15.06 -8.37 -7.09
N TYR A 109 14.92 -7.10 -6.72
CA TYR A 109 15.21 -6.64 -5.38
C TYR A 109 14.04 -5.83 -4.86
N ILE A 110 13.60 -6.14 -3.64
CA ILE A 110 12.53 -5.41 -2.96
C ILE A 110 13.02 -5.00 -1.58
N TYR A 111 13.10 -3.70 -1.32
CA TYR A 111 13.45 -3.17 -0.01
C TYR A 111 12.22 -2.53 0.64
N ASN A 112 11.73 -3.11 1.73
CA ASN A 112 10.66 -2.53 2.54
C ASN A 112 11.26 -1.53 3.53
N ILE A 113 11.17 -0.24 3.20
CA ILE A 113 11.69 0.85 4.04
C ILE A 113 10.95 0.89 5.38
N SER A 114 9.64 0.60 5.38
CA SER A 114 8.82 0.65 6.60
C SER A 114 9.17 -0.41 7.64
N LYS A 115 9.80 -1.51 7.22
CA LYS A 115 10.15 -2.65 8.09
C LYS A 115 11.65 -2.97 8.13
N ASP A 116 12.46 -2.18 7.43
CA ASP A 116 13.90 -2.39 7.26
C ASP A 116 14.27 -3.84 6.92
N ARG A 117 13.63 -4.38 5.88
CA ARG A 117 13.88 -5.74 5.40
C ARG A 117 13.84 -5.80 3.88
N PHE A 118 14.50 -6.80 3.30
CA PHE A 118 14.54 -6.97 1.85
C PHE A 118 14.27 -8.40 1.40
N LEU A 119 13.90 -8.53 0.13
CA LEU A 119 13.90 -9.77 -0.64
C LEU A 119 14.89 -9.61 -1.79
N SER A 120 15.73 -10.62 -2.00
CA SER A 120 16.67 -10.69 -3.12
C SER A 120 16.78 -12.12 -3.64
N PHE A 121 17.35 -12.28 -4.83
CA PHE A 121 17.60 -13.58 -5.45
C PHE A 121 19.11 -13.74 -5.73
N PRO A 122 19.91 -14.21 -4.76
CA PRO A 122 21.38 -14.24 -4.88
C PRO A 122 21.94 -15.04 -6.06
N LYS A 123 21.16 -15.99 -6.59
CA LYS A 123 21.50 -16.77 -7.79
C LYS A 123 20.65 -16.41 -9.01
N TYR A 124 20.06 -15.21 -9.00
CA TYR A 124 19.11 -14.75 -10.00
C TYR A 124 17.82 -15.59 -10.04
N ILE A 125 16.91 -15.17 -10.90
CA ILE A 125 15.69 -15.88 -11.24
C ILE A 125 15.94 -16.60 -12.56
N LEU A 126 15.64 -17.90 -12.62
CA LEU A 126 15.61 -18.67 -13.87
C LEU A 126 14.30 -18.36 -14.60
N PRO A 127 14.31 -17.53 -15.67
CA PRO A 127 13.11 -17.14 -16.38
C PRO A 127 12.53 -18.30 -17.20
N ARG A 128 11.23 -18.22 -17.50
CA ARG A 128 10.55 -19.20 -18.37
C ARG A 128 10.93 -19.12 -19.85
N VAL A 129 11.62 -18.06 -20.27
CA VAL A 129 12.12 -17.86 -21.64
C VAL A 129 13.58 -17.44 -21.63
N LYS A 130 14.28 -17.62 -22.75
CA LYS A 130 15.68 -17.22 -22.91
C LYS A 130 15.87 -15.70 -22.75
N ILE A 131 16.93 -15.28 -22.08
CA ILE A 131 17.37 -13.88 -22.06
C ILE A 131 17.88 -13.48 -23.45
N LEU A 132 17.38 -12.38 -24.00
CA LEU A 132 17.82 -11.86 -25.29
C LEU A 132 19.10 -11.04 -25.14
N ARG A 133 19.93 -11.02 -26.19
CA ARG A 133 21.26 -10.38 -26.18
C ARG A 133 21.25 -8.93 -25.73
N ASP A 134 20.21 -8.16 -26.04
CA ASP A 134 20.15 -6.74 -25.66
C ASP A 134 19.91 -6.58 -24.15
N ALA A 135 19.14 -7.47 -23.53
CA ALA A 135 19.01 -7.51 -22.07
C ALA A 135 20.29 -8.02 -21.40
N GLU A 136 20.95 -9.05 -21.96
CA GLU A 136 22.25 -9.53 -21.46
C GLU A 136 23.31 -8.43 -21.50
N LYS A 137 23.38 -7.64 -22.59
CA LYS A 137 24.31 -6.51 -22.71
C LYS A 137 24.05 -5.39 -21.72
N LEU A 138 22.77 -5.15 -21.40
CA LEU A 138 22.37 -4.07 -20.50
C LEU A 138 22.65 -4.44 -19.04
N THR A 139 22.31 -5.66 -18.65
CA THR A 139 22.30 -6.11 -17.24
C THR A 139 23.53 -6.92 -16.85
N GLY A 140 24.23 -7.50 -17.84
CA GLY A 140 25.29 -8.49 -17.60
C GLY A 140 24.76 -9.87 -17.20
N ILE A 141 23.44 -10.05 -17.05
CA ILE A 141 22.84 -11.32 -16.64
C ILE A 141 22.70 -12.23 -17.87
N THR A 142 23.48 -13.30 -17.92
CA THR A 142 23.47 -14.26 -19.05
C THR A 142 22.58 -15.46 -18.78
N ASN A 143 22.21 -16.16 -19.86
CA ASN A 143 21.46 -17.42 -19.75
C ASN A 143 22.18 -18.49 -18.92
N GLU A 144 23.51 -18.45 -18.83
CA GLU A 144 24.32 -19.36 -18.01
C GLU A 144 24.24 -19.00 -16.52
N LEU A 145 24.26 -17.70 -16.18
CA LEU A 145 24.21 -17.24 -14.79
C LEU A 145 22.90 -17.62 -14.09
N VAL A 146 21.79 -17.63 -14.83
CA VAL A 146 20.46 -17.93 -14.28
C VAL A 146 20.17 -19.43 -14.14
N GLN A 147 20.99 -20.34 -14.69
CA GLN A 147 20.69 -21.77 -14.73
C GLN A 147 20.47 -22.41 -13.35
N ASN A 148 21.20 -21.91 -12.36
CA ASN A 148 21.12 -22.38 -10.97
C ASN A 148 20.27 -21.44 -10.08
N GLY A 149 19.54 -20.52 -10.69
CA GLY A 149 18.68 -19.55 -10.03
C GLY A 149 17.35 -20.11 -9.55
N THR A 150 16.63 -19.29 -8.80
CA THR A 150 15.28 -19.62 -8.34
C THR A 150 14.34 -19.67 -9.54
N LYS A 151 13.59 -20.76 -9.71
CA LYS A 151 12.63 -20.86 -10.83
C LYS A 151 11.63 -19.72 -10.78
N GLU A 152 11.29 -19.13 -11.93
CA GLU A 152 10.37 -17.98 -12.01
C GLU A 152 9.10 -18.15 -11.16
N MET A 153 8.48 -19.33 -11.22
CA MET A 153 7.25 -19.64 -10.48
C MET A 153 7.43 -19.61 -8.95
N GLU A 154 8.58 -20.04 -8.47
CA GLU A 154 8.94 -20.00 -7.05
C GLU A 154 9.30 -18.57 -6.63
N ALA A 155 10.03 -17.85 -7.48
CA ALA A 155 10.36 -16.44 -7.25
C ALA A 155 9.11 -15.57 -7.13
N VAL A 156 8.12 -15.75 -8.01
CA VAL A 156 6.83 -15.05 -7.93
C VAL A 156 6.11 -15.37 -6.63
N LYS A 157 6.10 -16.63 -6.18
CA LYS A 157 5.53 -17.00 -4.88
C LYS A 157 6.23 -16.26 -3.73
N LEU A 158 7.57 -16.26 -3.72
CA LEU A 158 8.36 -15.56 -2.69
C LEU A 158 8.09 -14.05 -2.68
N ILE A 159 7.95 -13.43 -3.87
CA ILE A 159 7.59 -12.01 -4.00
C ILE A 159 6.19 -11.75 -3.41
N VAL A 160 5.20 -12.56 -3.78
CA VAL A 160 3.82 -12.42 -3.27
C VAL A 160 3.77 -12.60 -1.76
N ASP A 161 4.50 -13.57 -1.20
CA ASP A 161 4.55 -13.83 0.23
C ASP A 161 5.30 -12.70 1.00
N PHE A 162 6.27 -12.05 0.35
CA PHE A 162 7.02 -10.93 0.92
C PHE A 162 6.20 -9.63 0.98
N LEU A 163 5.37 -9.38 -0.04
CA LEU A 163 4.60 -8.14 -0.18
C LEU A 163 3.50 -8.02 0.90
N PRO A 164 3.48 -6.92 1.66
CA PRO A 164 2.36 -6.60 2.56
C PRO A 164 1.03 -6.47 1.81
N LYS A 165 -0.08 -6.77 2.51
CA LYS A 165 -1.44 -6.58 1.97
C LYS A 165 -1.70 -5.14 1.50
N LYS A 166 -1.05 -4.14 2.10
CA LYS A 166 -1.11 -2.74 1.67
C LYS A 166 0.31 -2.27 1.37
N SER A 167 0.64 -2.16 0.09
CA SER A 167 1.98 -1.88 -0.40
C SER A 167 1.98 -0.63 -1.28
N LEU A 168 2.79 0.36 -0.92
CA LEU A 168 3.15 1.49 -1.77
C LEU A 168 4.56 1.25 -2.30
N ILE A 169 4.65 0.86 -3.57
CA ILE A 169 5.89 0.47 -4.23
C ILE A 169 6.42 1.67 -5.04
N LEU A 170 7.60 2.13 -4.67
CA LEU A 170 8.38 3.13 -5.40
C LEU A 170 9.27 2.40 -6.41
N ALA A 171 9.25 2.85 -7.66
CA ALA A 171 10.15 2.37 -8.70
C ALA A 171 10.55 3.53 -9.62
N HIS A 172 11.71 3.43 -10.25
CA HIS A 172 12.21 4.46 -11.15
C HIS A 172 11.91 4.08 -12.59
N ASN A 173 10.83 4.66 -13.17
CA ASN A 173 10.07 4.09 -14.29
C ASN A 173 9.12 2.95 -13.87
N ALA A 174 8.34 3.19 -12.81
CA ALA A 174 7.39 2.23 -12.26
C ALA A 174 6.40 1.54 -13.25
N PRO A 175 5.98 2.17 -14.38
CA PRO A 175 5.18 1.45 -15.38
C PRO A 175 5.85 0.17 -15.91
N PHE A 176 7.19 0.15 -15.96
CA PHE A 176 7.95 -1.04 -16.34
C PHE A 176 7.81 -2.13 -15.27
N ASP A 177 8.25 -1.90 -14.04
CA ASP A 177 8.22 -2.88 -12.95
C ASP A 177 6.82 -3.41 -12.65
N LYS A 178 5.82 -2.53 -12.65
CA LYS A 178 4.40 -2.90 -12.52
C LYS A 178 4.02 -3.95 -13.56
N SER A 179 4.45 -3.76 -14.81
CA SER A 179 4.15 -4.68 -15.89
C SER A 179 4.85 -6.04 -15.72
N VAL A 180 6.10 -6.05 -15.21
CA VAL A 180 6.85 -7.28 -14.93
C VAL A 180 6.11 -8.09 -13.86
N LEU A 181 5.82 -7.47 -12.72
CA LEU A 181 5.10 -8.12 -11.62
C LEU A 181 3.74 -8.65 -12.07
N HIS A 182 2.97 -7.83 -12.79
CA HIS A 182 1.64 -8.22 -13.25
C HIS A 182 1.69 -9.42 -14.21
N ARG A 183 2.66 -9.45 -15.14
CA ARG A 183 2.81 -10.56 -16.09
C ARG A 183 3.28 -11.84 -15.41
N ALA A 184 4.30 -11.74 -14.56
CA ALA A 184 4.84 -12.88 -13.81
C ALA A 184 3.75 -13.48 -12.89
N PHE A 185 2.99 -12.63 -12.20
CA PHE A 185 1.85 -13.08 -11.38
C PHE A 185 0.74 -13.74 -12.21
N ASN A 186 0.37 -13.18 -13.36
CA ASN A 186 -0.66 -13.78 -14.21
C ASN A 186 -0.23 -15.13 -14.76
N TYR A 187 1.01 -15.25 -15.25
CA TYR A 187 1.58 -16.52 -15.67
C TYR A 187 1.54 -17.53 -14.52
N TRP A 188 1.98 -17.12 -13.33
CA TRP A 188 1.95 -17.97 -12.16
C TRP A 188 0.54 -18.45 -11.78
N ARG A 189 -0.45 -17.55 -11.79
CA ARG A 189 -1.85 -17.85 -11.50
C ARG A 189 -2.45 -18.84 -12.48
N MET A 190 -2.19 -18.69 -13.78
CA MET A 190 -2.71 -19.58 -14.82
C MET A 190 -2.21 -21.02 -14.65
N ASN A 191 -0.96 -21.18 -14.19
CA ASN A 191 -0.32 -22.48 -14.01
C ASN A 191 -0.55 -23.09 -12.61
N ASN A 192 -1.20 -22.39 -11.68
CA ASN A 192 -1.52 -22.87 -10.32
C ASN A 192 -3.03 -22.82 -10.04
N SER A 193 -3.83 -23.37 -10.95
CA SER A 193 -5.29 -23.50 -10.79
C SER A 193 -5.66 -24.27 -9.52
N LYS A 194 -5.89 -23.55 -8.42
CA LYS A 194 -6.87 -23.81 -7.32
C LYS A 194 -6.50 -23.23 -5.94
N THR A 195 -5.31 -22.63 -5.73
CA THR A 195 -4.83 -22.49 -4.34
C THR A 195 -4.16 -21.19 -3.92
N ILE A 196 -4.17 -20.10 -4.71
CA ILE A 196 -3.56 -18.85 -4.25
C ILE A 196 -4.53 -17.66 -4.22
N ASP A 197 -4.84 -17.23 -2.99
CA ASP A 197 -5.43 -15.95 -2.60
C ASP A 197 -4.36 -14.83 -2.40
N GLY A 198 -3.09 -15.07 -2.73
CA GLY A 198 -1.94 -14.28 -2.27
C GLY A 198 -1.96 -12.78 -2.58
N LEU A 199 -2.35 -12.39 -3.82
CA LEU A 199 -2.64 -10.98 -4.13
C LEU A 199 -4.14 -10.65 -4.10
N LYS A 200 -4.99 -11.65 -3.85
CA LYS A 200 -6.43 -11.45 -3.73
C LYS A 200 -6.66 -10.67 -2.43
N ASN A 201 -7.26 -9.49 -2.55
CA ASN A 201 -7.44 -8.52 -1.47
C ASN A 201 -6.15 -7.79 -1.03
N SER A 202 -5.07 -7.83 -1.82
CA SER A 202 -3.90 -6.97 -1.62
C SER A 202 -4.06 -5.65 -2.38
N HIS A 203 -3.83 -4.52 -1.72
CA HIS A 203 -3.80 -3.19 -2.31
C HIS A 203 -2.34 -2.81 -2.60
N ILE A 204 -1.91 -3.09 -3.83
CA ILE A 204 -0.59 -2.69 -4.33
C ILE A 204 -0.75 -1.43 -5.18
N ILE A 205 -0.01 -0.39 -4.81
CA ILE A 205 0.04 0.90 -5.52
C ILE A 205 1.47 1.07 -6.01
N PHE A 206 1.64 1.26 -7.31
CA PHE A 206 2.93 1.61 -7.90
C PHE A 206 3.04 3.12 -8.07
N LEU A 207 4.21 3.63 -7.73
CA LEU A 207 4.57 5.03 -7.86
C LEU A 207 5.84 5.20 -8.67
N ASP A 208 5.73 5.99 -9.73
CA ASP A 208 6.89 6.40 -10.50
C ASP A 208 7.63 7.55 -9.79
N THR A 209 8.90 7.32 -9.48
CA THR A 209 9.77 8.31 -8.85
C THR A 209 10.27 9.36 -9.83
N ILE A 210 10.23 9.12 -11.15
CA ILE A 210 10.72 10.08 -12.16
C ILE A 210 10.06 11.45 -12.03
N PRO A 211 8.72 11.59 -12.05
CA PRO A 211 8.10 12.91 -12.01
C PRO A 211 8.28 13.60 -10.64
N ILE A 212 8.41 12.81 -9.56
CA ILE A 212 8.67 13.30 -8.20
C ILE A 212 10.07 13.90 -8.12
N LEU A 213 11.09 13.14 -8.52
CA LEU A 213 12.48 13.58 -8.50
C LEU A 213 12.70 14.71 -9.48
N LYS A 214 12.09 14.66 -10.68
CA LYS A 214 12.13 15.75 -11.64
C LYS A 214 11.65 17.06 -11.04
N LYS A 215 10.50 17.04 -10.33
CA LYS A 215 9.94 18.23 -9.68
C LYS A 215 10.80 18.69 -8.51
N ALA A 216 11.22 17.77 -7.63
CA ALA A 216 11.98 18.07 -6.43
C ALA A 216 13.37 18.67 -6.75
N LEU A 217 14.02 18.15 -7.80
CA LEU A 217 15.37 18.52 -8.20
C LEU A 217 15.42 19.47 -9.41
N LYS A 218 14.26 19.90 -9.93
CA LYS A 218 14.14 20.77 -11.12
C LYS A 218 14.93 20.26 -12.32
N LEU A 219 14.80 18.97 -12.62
CA LEU A 219 15.56 18.30 -13.68
C LEU A 219 14.93 18.46 -15.06
N GLU A 220 15.78 18.46 -16.09
CA GLU A 220 15.38 18.29 -17.48
C GLU A 220 15.14 16.81 -17.83
N LYS A 221 14.47 16.54 -18.96
CA LYS A 221 14.07 15.17 -19.35
C LYS A 221 15.25 14.20 -19.45
N ASN A 222 16.37 14.62 -20.02
CA ASN A 222 17.58 13.81 -20.19
C ASN A 222 18.34 13.53 -18.88
N GLN A 223 18.08 14.32 -17.83
CA GLN A 223 18.70 14.16 -16.51
C GLN A 223 17.94 13.19 -15.61
N CYS A 224 16.74 12.75 -16.02
CA CYS A 224 15.86 11.95 -15.19
C CYS A 224 16.26 10.48 -15.05
N LYS A 225 17.31 9.99 -15.73
CA LYS A 225 17.79 8.60 -15.59
C LYS A 225 18.42 8.41 -14.19
N LEU A 226 18.19 7.26 -13.56
CA LEU A 226 18.67 6.97 -12.21
C LEU A 226 20.16 7.27 -12.03
N GLY A 227 21.01 6.72 -12.91
CA GLY A 227 22.46 6.97 -12.90
C GLY A 227 22.85 8.44 -13.08
N ASN A 228 22.12 9.21 -13.89
CA ASN A 228 22.37 10.65 -14.07
C ASN A 228 22.04 11.42 -12.79
N ILE A 229 20.91 11.12 -12.16
CA ILE A 229 20.51 11.72 -10.88
C ILE A 229 21.54 11.37 -9.80
N TYR A 230 21.92 10.10 -9.70
CA TYR A 230 22.89 9.61 -8.73
C TYR A 230 24.25 10.31 -8.89
N GLN A 231 24.77 10.37 -10.12
CA GLN A 231 26.02 11.07 -10.45
C GLN A 231 25.96 12.56 -10.11
N GLN A 232 24.83 13.22 -10.36
CA GLN A 232 24.66 14.64 -10.05
C GLN A 232 24.68 14.91 -8.54
N LEU A 233 24.00 14.08 -7.74
CA LEU A 233 23.87 14.26 -6.29
C LEU A 233 25.12 13.81 -5.52
N PHE A 234 25.72 12.68 -5.92
CA PHE A 234 26.79 12.03 -5.15
C PHE A 234 28.18 12.14 -5.79
N ARG A 235 28.28 12.71 -7.00
CA ARG A 235 29.55 12.86 -7.76
C ARG A 235 30.25 11.52 -8.05
N LYS A 236 29.52 10.41 -8.09
CA LYS A 236 30.01 9.06 -8.44
C LYS A 236 28.97 8.27 -9.24
N SER A 237 29.42 7.24 -9.97
CA SER A 237 28.53 6.29 -10.64
C SER A 237 27.94 5.29 -9.66
N ILE A 238 26.84 4.65 -10.06
CA ILE A 238 26.26 3.50 -9.35
C ILE A 238 27.17 2.30 -9.62
N GLU A 239 27.67 1.66 -8.58
CA GLU A 239 28.45 0.43 -8.71
C GLU A 239 27.49 -0.73 -9.05
N ASN A 240 27.86 -1.58 -10.02
CA ASN A 240 27.01 -2.67 -10.52
C ASN A 240 25.62 -2.19 -10.98
N GLN A 241 25.56 -1.01 -11.61
CA GLN A 241 24.35 -0.49 -12.23
C GLN A 241 23.74 -1.53 -13.18
N HIS A 242 22.40 -1.62 -13.23
CA HIS A 242 21.64 -2.67 -13.93
C HIS A 242 21.70 -4.06 -13.24
N THR A 243 21.97 -4.05 -11.93
CA THR A 243 21.53 -5.11 -11.04
C THR A 243 20.38 -4.55 -10.20
N ALA A 244 19.35 -5.35 -9.94
CA ALA A 244 18.16 -4.88 -9.24
C ALA A 244 18.51 -4.35 -7.84
N ALA A 245 19.49 -4.99 -7.17
CA ALA A 245 19.97 -4.56 -5.87
C ALA A 245 20.63 -3.17 -5.92
N ALA A 246 21.57 -2.95 -6.87
CA ALA A 246 22.26 -1.68 -6.98
C ALA A 246 21.30 -0.53 -7.29
N ASP A 247 20.34 -0.75 -8.18
CA ASP A 247 19.40 0.28 -8.60
C ASP A 247 18.39 0.62 -7.49
N VAL A 248 17.92 -0.38 -6.71
CA VAL A 248 17.10 -0.12 -5.51
C VAL A 248 17.86 0.65 -4.44
N ILE A 249 19.12 0.27 -4.16
CA ILE A 249 19.93 0.96 -3.15
C ILE A 249 20.25 2.40 -3.61
N ALA A 250 20.59 2.60 -4.88
CA ALA A 250 20.81 3.94 -5.43
C ALA A 250 19.54 4.81 -5.33
N LEU A 251 18.38 4.26 -5.67
CA LEU A 251 17.10 4.97 -5.53
C LEU A 251 16.80 5.30 -4.06
N LYS A 252 17.05 4.37 -3.12
CA LYS A 252 16.91 4.62 -1.68
C LYS A 252 17.78 5.80 -1.25
N GLU A 253 19.06 5.80 -1.60
CA GLU A 253 19.99 6.87 -1.24
C GLU A 253 19.55 8.22 -1.82
N ILE A 254 19.10 8.25 -3.08
CA ILE A 254 18.54 9.47 -3.69
C ILE A 254 17.34 9.97 -2.89
N LEU A 255 16.39 9.10 -2.55
CA LEU A 255 15.20 9.48 -1.80
C LEU A 255 15.55 9.98 -0.39
N GLU A 256 16.49 9.33 0.30
CA GLU A 256 16.98 9.74 1.62
C GLU A 256 17.70 11.10 1.54
N HIS A 257 18.46 11.36 0.49
CA HIS A 257 19.13 12.64 0.25
C HIS A 257 18.12 13.77 -0.03
N VAL A 258 17.12 13.53 -0.88
CA VAL A 258 16.14 14.54 -1.31
C VAL A 258 15.10 14.83 -0.23
N PHE A 259 14.64 13.81 0.48
CA PHE A 259 13.53 13.92 1.43
C PHE A 259 13.92 13.79 2.89
N GLY A 260 15.19 13.50 3.20
CA GLY A 260 15.67 13.21 4.56
C GLY A 260 15.33 11.78 4.99
N LYS A 261 16.32 11.09 5.58
CA LYS A 261 16.24 9.66 5.97
C LYS A 261 15.03 9.32 6.82
N GLU A 262 14.78 10.08 7.89
CA GLU A 262 13.65 9.86 8.80
C GLU A 262 12.29 10.27 8.21
N SER A 263 12.31 10.98 7.08
CA SER A 263 11.11 11.57 6.50
C SER A 263 10.77 11.04 5.12
N VAL A 264 11.52 10.10 4.54
CA VAL A 264 11.18 9.48 3.24
C VAL A 264 9.74 8.96 3.26
N ILE A 265 9.40 8.09 4.22
CA ILE A 265 8.05 7.51 4.33
C ILE A 265 6.99 8.62 4.45
N ARG A 266 7.21 9.60 5.34
CA ARG A 266 6.27 10.70 5.57
C ARG A 266 6.10 11.61 4.34
N ASN A 267 7.20 11.97 3.67
CA ASN A 267 7.21 12.88 2.53
C ASN A 267 6.67 12.22 1.27
N VAL A 268 6.98 10.93 1.06
CA VAL A 268 6.35 10.09 0.06
C VAL A 268 4.85 10.04 0.35
N LYS A 269 4.40 9.59 1.52
CA LYS A 269 2.96 9.53 1.88
C LYS A 269 2.25 10.89 1.77
N ASN A 270 2.91 12.01 2.11
CA ASN A 270 2.34 13.35 1.95
C ASN A 270 2.07 13.74 0.50
N HIS A 271 2.88 13.26 -0.47
CA HIS A 271 2.55 13.43 -1.90
C HIS A 271 1.25 12.71 -2.28
N PHE A 272 0.75 11.77 -1.46
CA PHE A 272 -0.39 10.89 -1.77
C PHE A 272 -1.67 11.16 -1.01
N LYS A 273 -1.75 12.23 -0.20
CA LYS A 273 -3.00 12.63 0.48
C LYS A 273 -4.17 12.96 -0.48
N LEU A 274 -3.94 12.91 -1.80
CA LEU A 274 -4.91 13.21 -2.86
C LEU A 274 -5.47 11.97 -3.59
N ILE A 275 -5.01 10.74 -3.31
CA ILE A 275 -5.55 9.53 -3.96
C ILE A 275 -6.97 9.28 -3.43
N LYS A 276 -7.97 9.36 -4.32
CA LYS A 276 -9.40 9.27 -3.95
C LYS A 276 -9.98 7.86 -3.95
N ASP A 277 -9.31 6.87 -4.57
CA ASP A 277 -9.83 5.50 -4.71
C ASP A 277 -8.75 4.44 -4.46
N LEU A 278 -8.50 4.17 -3.18
CA LEU A 278 -7.51 3.18 -2.72
C LEU A 278 -8.00 1.73 -2.78
N LYS A 279 -9.25 1.50 -3.19
CA LYS A 279 -9.90 0.18 -3.20
C LYS A 279 -9.47 -0.71 -4.37
N LYS A 280 -8.74 -0.16 -5.36
CA LYS A 280 -8.24 -0.91 -6.51
C LYS A 280 -6.86 -1.49 -6.21
N SER A 281 -6.68 -2.77 -6.52
CA SER A 281 -5.37 -3.44 -6.55
C SER A 281 -4.64 -3.12 -7.87
N PHE A 282 -3.30 -3.07 -7.86
CA PHE A 282 -2.47 -2.73 -9.01
C PHE A 282 -2.74 -1.34 -9.60
N LEU A 283 -3.02 -0.36 -8.74
CA LEU A 283 -3.20 1.03 -9.15
C LEU A 283 -1.84 1.60 -9.59
N MET A 284 -1.82 2.33 -10.72
CA MET A 284 -0.71 3.20 -11.11
C MET A 284 -1.12 4.65 -10.87
N VAL A 285 -0.28 5.41 -10.17
CA VAL A 285 -0.54 6.82 -9.89
C VAL A 285 0.60 7.71 -10.36
N ASP A 286 0.27 8.91 -10.80
CA ASP A 286 1.26 9.95 -11.09
C ASP A 286 1.79 10.61 -9.80
N SER A 287 2.74 11.54 -9.95
CA SER A 287 3.32 12.29 -8.82
C SER A 287 2.34 13.18 -8.03
N ASN A 288 1.11 13.36 -8.53
CA ASN A 288 0.06 14.12 -7.85
C ASN A 288 -1.01 13.17 -7.25
N GLY A 289 -0.81 11.86 -7.32
CA GLY A 289 -1.77 10.86 -6.83
C GLY A 289 -2.97 10.65 -7.75
N ASN A 290 -2.90 11.09 -9.01
CA ASN A 290 -3.97 10.80 -9.98
C ASN A 290 -3.78 9.39 -10.55
N GLU A 291 -4.87 8.62 -10.63
CA GLU A 291 -4.88 7.32 -11.33
C GLU A 291 -4.49 7.49 -12.80
N MET A 292 -3.46 6.77 -13.22
CA MET A 292 -3.07 6.66 -14.61
C MET A 292 -3.85 5.50 -15.24
N LYS A 293 -4.62 5.78 -16.31
CA LYS A 293 -5.33 4.72 -17.03
C LYS A 293 -4.32 3.72 -17.60
N ASP A 294 -4.45 2.46 -17.17
CA ASP A 294 -3.78 1.33 -17.79
C ASP A 294 -4.24 1.22 -19.24
N SER A 295 -3.45 1.79 -20.15
CA SER A 295 -3.22 1.10 -21.40
C SER A 295 -1.88 0.41 -21.24
N LEU A 296 -1.90 -0.83 -20.74
CA LEU A 296 -0.74 -1.73 -20.83
C LEU A 296 -0.14 -1.71 -22.25
N ASP A 297 -0.98 -1.43 -23.26
CA ASP A 297 -0.64 -1.35 -24.68
C ASP A 297 0.00 -0.01 -25.14
N LYS A 298 -0.15 1.12 -24.43
CA LYS A 298 0.50 2.40 -24.85
C LYS A 298 1.83 2.70 -24.15
N ILE A 299 2.24 1.89 -23.17
CA ILE A 299 3.58 1.97 -22.57
C ILE A 299 4.68 1.65 -23.61
N ILE A 300 4.30 1.04 -24.75
CA ILE A 300 5.19 0.63 -25.84
C ILE A 300 5.82 1.82 -26.61
N ALA A 301 5.30 3.05 -26.51
CA ALA A 301 5.65 4.11 -27.47
C ALA A 301 6.54 5.26 -26.96
N LYS A 302 7.08 5.25 -25.73
CA LYS A 302 7.81 6.43 -25.20
C LYS A 302 9.16 6.21 -24.51
N SER A 303 9.75 5.02 -24.63
CA SER A 303 11.05 4.70 -24.02
C SER A 303 12.21 4.60 -25.04
N LEU A 304 12.09 5.28 -26.19
CA LEU A 304 13.24 5.70 -27.01
C LEU A 304 13.60 7.14 -26.66
#